data_AF-A0A7M5V8N8-F1
#
_entry.id   AF-A0A7M5V8N8-F1
#
_cell.length_a   1.000
_cell.length_b   1.000
_cell.length_c   1.000
_cell.angle_alpha   90.00
_cell.angle_beta   90.00
_cell.angle_gamma   90.00
#
_symmetry.space_group_name_H-M   'P 1'
#
loop_
_entity.id
_entity.type
_entity.pdbx_description
1 polymer ?
#
loop_
_entity_poly.entity_id
_entity_poly.type
_entity_poly.pdbx_seq_one_letter_code
_entity_poly.pdbx_strand_id
1 'polypeptide(L)'
;MSANFDSIRFHDQRKRIFVTQLREDEEEVEEETSHGEESNNVIQRFPVVREKAGQLIETGFRTHQKTLLLKRQNELHRVDAEFNQTRSEFKAKMDKYRKQEEHLIRERRKLTERVNNFEKFIDENNAKKTRAVLKYEKESKLKNQKEDELRSMKMNVEKLQNRLSTLKRKIAKYQIYEQFLMSAVDELPEDYLESSDNMVSSLMQRYQTLIEMNESIQEHREVLNEKVKECQQILQDSSYDAAQNLLLHNKELAECRERFEILHNENTEKETNNIQKKQKLISSSEELGEILLAIENLSSFCGSKNVEEKFSTPELKLKLISTYLQDREDVYQMTCQLIQQSLPQQPTQNSSKPSTQSSTRSSRSR
;
A
#
# COMPACT_ATOMS: atom_id res chain seq x y z
N MET A 1 -18.68 8.85 -66.53
CA MET A 1 -18.97 7.41 -66.42
C MET A 1 -20.49 7.26 -66.39
N SER A 2 -21.25 7.19 -67.49
CA SER A 2 -20.96 6.93 -68.92
C SER A 2 -20.80 5.44 -69.30
N ALA A 3 -21.95 4.78 -69.54
CA ALA A 3 -22.23 3.53 -70.29
C ALA A 3 -23.71 3.19 -70.02
N ASN A 4 -24.67 2.97 -70.95
CA ASN A 4 -24.71 2.78 -72.41
C ASN A 4 -23.90 1.56 -72.92
N PHE A 5 -24.44 0.63 -73.73
CA PHE A 5 -25.79 0.45 -74.33
C PHE A 5 -26.29 -1.00 -74.02
N ASP A 6 -27.32 -1.66 -74.59
CA ASP A 6 -28.31 -1.49 -75.68
C ASP A 6 -29.65 -2.17 -75.22
N SER A 7 -30.86 -2.04 -75.80
CA SER A 7 -31.37 -1.86 -77.19
C SER A 7 -31.55 -3.15 -78.01
N ILE A 8 -32.72 -3.79 -77.91
CA ILE A 8 -33.28 -4.70 -78.94
C ILE A 8 -34.75 -4.35 -79.17
N ARG A 9 -35.17 -4.33 -80.45
CA ARG A 9 -36.54 -4.11 -80.93
C ARG A 9 -36.82 -5.08 -82.09
N PHE A 10 -38.07 -5.08 -82.58
CA PHE A 10 -38.55 -5.87 -83.73
C PHE A 10 -38.72 -7.39 -83.46
N HIS A 11 -39.61 -8.12 -84.15
CA HIS A 11 -40.56 -7.71 -85.19
C HIS A 11 -41.96 -8.34 -85.04
N ASP A 12 -42.95 -7.60 -85.53
CA ASP A 12 -44.31 -8.00 -85.93
C ASP A 12 -44.42 -9.39 -86.60
N GLN A 13 -45.50 -10.13 -86.29
CA GLN A 13 -46.16 -10.93 -87.32
C GLN A 13 -47.67 -11.11 -87.09
N ARG A 14 -48.48 -10.23 -87.71
CA ARG A 14 -49.93 -10.41 -87.88
C ARG A 14 -50.27 -11.66 -88.70
N LYS A 15 -51.35 -12.37 -88.36
CA LYS A 15 -52.10 -13.21 -89.32
C LYS A 15 -53.61 -12.99 -89.27
N ARG A 16 -54.17 -12.81 -90.48
CA ARG A 16 -55.57 -12.97 -90.89
C ARG A 16 -55.57 -14.08 -91.98
N ILE A 17 -56.69 -14.63 -92.43
CA ILE A 17 -58.11 -14.35 -92.11
C ILE A 17 -58.73 -15.62 -91.44
N PHE A 18 -60.00 -16.03 -91.46
CA PHE A 18 -61.18 -15.68 -92.24
C PHE A 18 -62.43 -15.52 -91.37
N VAL A 19 -63.13 -14.41 -91.58
CA VAL A 19 -64.59 -14.31 -91.48
C VAL A 19 -65.06 -14.04 -92.90
N THR A 20 -66.02 -14.82 -93.39
CA THR A 20 -66.64 -14.62 -94.71
C THR A 20 -68.13 -14.43 -94.53
N GLN A 21 -68.60 -13.20 -94.77
CA GLN A 21 -70.00 -12.82 -94.82
C GLN A 21 -70.18 -11.79 -95.95
N LEU A 22 -71.37 -11.80 -96.55
CA LEU A 22 -71.96 -10.80 -97.45
C LEU A 22 -71.37 -10.65 -98.86
N ARG A 23 -72.18 -11.07 -99.84
CA ARG A 23 -72.77 -10.26 -100.93
C ARG A 23 -73.93 -11.10 -101.53
N GLU A 24 -75.17 -10.63 -101.77
CA GLU A 24 -75.74 -9.29 -101.99
C GLU A 24 -75.21 -8.60 -103.27
N ASP A 25 -76.00 -8.36 -104.33
CA ASP A 25 -77.44 -8.60 -104.60
C ASP A 25 -77.69 -8.76 -106.13
N GLU A 26 -78.96 -8.78 -106.55
CA GLU A 26 -79.50 -8.55 -107.93
C GLU A 26 -79.29 -9.71 -108.95
N GLU A 27 -80.18 -9.97 -109.92
CA GLU A 27 -81.38 -9.26 -110.43
C GLU A 27 -82.69 -10.11 -110.38
N GLU A 28 -83.79 -9.54 -110.88
CA GLU A 28 -85.18 -10.04 -110.83
C GLU A 28 -85.52 -11.09 -111.91
N VAL A 29 -86.63 -11.84 -111.74
CA VAL A 29 -87.76 -11.97 -112.70
C VAL A 29 -88.95 -12.67 -112.02
N GLU A 30 -90.14 -12.28 -112.47
CA GLU A 30 -91.50 -12.67 -112.06
C GLU A 30 -91.80 -14.17 -112.17
N GLU A 31 -92.68 -14.69 -111.31
CA GLU A 31 -94.02 -15.16 -111.74
C GLU A 31 -94.96 -15.36 -110.52
N GLU A 32 -96.23 -15.02 -110.68
CA GLU A 32 -97.26 -15.09 -109.63
C GLU A 32 -98.17 -16.33 -109.76
N THR A 33 -99.07 -16.49 -108.78
CA THR A 33 -100.30 -17.29 -108.79
C THR A 33 -100.18 -18.82 -108.61
N SER A 34 -101.26 -19.56 -108.32
CA SER A 34 -102.36 -19.37 -107.35
C SER A 34 -103.28 -20.60 -107.48
N HIS A 35 -104.02 -20.96 -106.42
CA HIS A 35 -105.00 -22.05 -106.38
C HIS A 35 -104.39 -23.47 -106.60
N GLY A 36 -105.01 -24.57 -106.15
CA GLY A 36 -106.26 -24.72 -105.41
C GLY A 36 -107.19 -25.73 -106.09
N GLU A 37 -107.88 -26.53 -105.28
CA GLU A 37 -108.99 -27.43 -105.70
C GLU A 37 -108.57 -28.63 -106.60
N GLU A 38 -109.22 -29.81 -106.59
CA GLU A 38 -110.17 -30.35 -105.61
C GLU A 38 -110.18 -31.90 -105.57
N SER A 39 -110.87 -32.43 -104.56
CA SER A 39 -111.64 -33.68 -104.50
C SER A 39 -111.57 -34.68 -105.68
N ASN A 40 -111.33 -35.96 -105.38
CA ASN A 40 -112.14 -37.03 -105.99
C ASN A 40 -112.22 -38.33 -105.15
N ASN A 41 -113.42 -38.94 -105.12
CA ASN A 41 -113.71 -40.17 -104.39
C ASN A 41 -113.79 -41.37 -105.34
N VAL A 42 -113.18 -42.51 -104.98
CA VAL A 42 -113.54 -43.83 -105.55
C VAL A 42 -113.65 -44.86 -104.43
N ILE A 43 -114.85 -45.41 -104.25
CA ILE A 43 -115.16 -46.39 -103.20
C ILE A 43 -115.00 -47.81 -103.76
N GLN A 44 -114.05 -48.59 -103.23
CA GLN A 44 -114.02 -50.04 -103.44
C GLN A 44 -114.72 -50.76 -102.27
N ARG A 45 -115.90 -51.34 -102.55
CA ARG A 45 -116.63 -52.16 -101.57
C ARG A 45 -116.12 -53.60 -101.57
N PHE A 46 -115.62 -54.07 -100.44
CA PHE A 46 -115.43 -55.50 -100.15
C PHE A 46 -116.49 -55.97 -99.14
N PRO A 47 -116.92 -57.25 -99.19
CA PRO A 47 -118.06 -57.75 -98.41
C PRO A 47 -117.75 -57.91 -96.92
N VAL A 48 -118.73 -57.64 -96.07
CA VAL A 48 -118.62 -57.73 -94.61
C VAL A 48 -118.76 -59.20 -94.15
N VAL A 49 -117.64 -59.81 -93.75
CA VAL A 49 -117.64 -61.10 -93.03
C VAL A 49 -117.79 -60.84 -91.53
N ARG A 50 -118.76 -61.49 -90.88
CA ARG A 50 -119.15 -61.25 -89.47
C ARG A 50 -118.72 -62.39 -88.53
N GLU A 51 -117.43 -62.70 -88.44
CA GLU A 51 -116.95 -63.80 -87.59
C GLU A 51 -115.63 -63.51 -86.87
N LYS A 52 -115.38 -64.23 -85.76
CA LYS A 52 -114.24 -63.99 -84.86
C LYS A 52 -113.03 -64.81 -85.29
N ALA A 53 -111.89 -64.14 -85.47
CA ALA A 53 -110.66 -64.72 -86.01
C ALA A 53 -110.07 -65.93 -85.25
N GLY A 54 -110.51 -66.20 -84.01
CA GLY A 54 -110.06 -67.37 -83.25
C GLY A 54 -110.61 -68.72 -83.75
N GLN A 55 -111.78 -68.73 -84.41
CA GLN A 55 -112.47 -69.99 -84.76
C GLN A 55 -112.24 -70.47 -86.21
N LEU A 56 -111.52 -69.69 -87.04
CA LEU A 56 -111.15 -70.06 -88.41
C LEU A 56 -109.81 -70.82 -88.52
N ILE A 57 -109.15 -71.13 -87.40
CA ILE A 57 -107.75 -71.59 -87.38
C ILE A 57 -107.60 -73.09 -86.99
N GLU A 58 -108.62 -73.71 -86.40
CA GLU A 58 -108.55 -75.12 -85.94
C GLU A 58 -108.93 -76.16 -87.01
N THR A 59 -109.64 -75.77 -88.07
CA THR A 59 -110.22 -76.71 -89.07
C THR A 59 -109.78 -76.41 -90.52
N GLY A 60 -108.48 -76.54 -90.80
CA GLY A 60 -107.95 -76.35 -92.16
C GLY A 60 -106.56 -76.95 -92.40
N PHE A 61 -106.50 -78.21 -92.85
CA PHE A 61 -105.26 -78.98 -93.08
C PHE A 61 -104.47 -78.51 -94.34
N ARG A 62 -104.17 -77.21 -94.46
CA ARG A 62 -103.27 -76.65 -95.49
C ARG A 62 -102.67 -75.27 -95.16
N THR A 63 -102.80 -74.76 -93.94
CA THR A 63 -102.15 -73.53 -93.44
C THR A 63 -100.65 -73.73 -93.16
N HIS A 64 -99.91 -74.26 -94.13
CA HIS A 64 -98.48 -74.57 -94.01
C HIS A 64 -97.57 -73.35 -94.26
N GLN A 65 -96.54 -73.24 -93.41
CA GLN A 65 -95.38 -72.34 -93.50
C GLN A 65 -95.64 -70.83 -93.54
N LYS A 66 -96.41 -70.27 -94.50
CA LYS A 66 -96.44 -68.82 -94.76
C LYS A 66 -97.03 -68.00 -93.60
N THR A 67 -98.12 -68.45 -92.98
CA THR A 67 -98.68 -67.83 -91.76
C THR A 67 -97.84 -68.11 -90.51
N LEU A 68 -97.09 -69.21 -90.48
CA LEU A 68 -96.23 -69.60 -89.36
C LEU A 68 -94.93 -68.79 -89.35
N LEU A 69 -94.38 -68.50 -90.54
CA LEU A 69 -93.33 -67.50 -90.75
C LEU A 69 -93.81 -66.10 -90.37
N LEU A 70 -95.02 -65.70 -90.77
CA LEU A 70 -95.57 -64.39 -90.38
C LEU A 70 -95.79 -64.29 -88.85
N LYS A 71 -96.23 -65.36 -88.19
CA LYS A 71 -96.30 -65.42 -86.71
C LYS A 71 -94.91 -65.27 -86.09
N ARG A 72 -93.91 -66.02 -86.55
CA ARG A 72 -92.53 -65.94 -86.05
C ARG A 72 -91.87 -64.58 -86.35
N GLN A 73 -92.22 -63.94 -87.47
CA GLN A 73 -91.79 -62.58 -87.81
C GLN A 73 -92.45 -61.54 -86.89
N ASN A 74 -93.74 -61.69 -86.57
CA ASN A 74 -94.41 -60.83 -85.60
C ASN A 74 -93.88 -61.06 -84.17
N GLU A 75 -93.55 -62.30 -83.80
CA GLU A 75 -92.90 -62.64 -82.53
C GLU A 75 -91.48 -62.04 -82.46
N LEU A 76 -90.70 -62.11 -83.55
CA LEU A 76 -89.40 -61.42 -83.65
C LEU A 76 -89.57 -59.90 -83.55
N HIS A 77 -90.46 -59.28 -84.32
CA HIS A 77 -90.72 -57.83 -84.22
C HIS A 77 -91.21 -57.41 -82.82
N ARG A 78 -91.95 -58.27 -82.11
CA ARG A 78 -92.36 -58.00 -80.72
C ARG A 78 -91.19 -58.09 -79.74
N VAL A 79 -90.33 -59.10 -79.89
CA VAL A 79 -89.11 -59.26 -79.08
C VAL A 79 -88.09 -58.15 -79.40
N ASP A 80 -87.95 -57.74 -80.66
CA ASP A 80 -87.14 -56.59 -81.07
C ASP A 80 -87.71 -55.28 -80.53
N ALA A 81 -89.04 -55.12 -80.45
CA ALA A 81 -89.67 -53.96 -79.80
C ALA A 81 -89.43 -53.96 -78.29
N GLU A 82 -89.62 -55.09 -77.60
CA GLU A 82 -89.32 -55.26 -76.17
C GLU A 82 -87.83 -55.03 -75.86
N PHE A 83 -86.93 -55.51 -76.73
CA PHE A 83 -85.48 -55.31 -76.61
C PHE A 83 -85.07 -53.86 -76.89
N ASN A 84 -85.63 -53.22 -77.92
CA ASN A 84 -85.36 -51.80 -78.17
C ASN A 84 -85.97 -50.88 -77.11
N GLN A 85 -87.13 -51.22 -76.53
CA GLN A 85 -87.68 -50.53 -75.36
C GLN A 85 -86.74 -50.67 -74.16
N THR A 86 -86.39 -51.89 -73.75
CA THR A 86 -85.51 -52.11 -72.59
C THR A 86 -84.11 -51.52 -72.78
N ARG A 87 -83.57 -51.55 -74.01
CA ARG A 87 -82.33 -50.84 -74.39
C ARG A 87 -82.47 -49.31 -74.31
N SER A 88 -83.61 -48.75 -74.72
CA SER A 88 -83.92 -47.33 -74.61
C SER A 88 -84.07 -46.89 -73.14
N GLU A 89 -84.80 -47.67 -72.33
CA GLU A 89 -84.91 -47.45 -70.89
C GLU A 89 -83.57 -47.57 -70.17
N PHE A 90 -82.73 -48.56 -70.53
CA PHE A 90 -81.38 -48.70 -69.97
C PHE A 90 -80.51 -47.52 -70.35
N LYS A 91 -80.55 -47.06 -71.62
CA LYS A 91 -79.87 -45.84 -72.07
C LYS A 91 -80.33 -44.62 -71.28
N ALA A 92 -81.64 -44.43 -71.10
CA ALA A 92 -82.21 -43.33 -70.32
C ALA A 92 -81.80 -43.39 -68.83
N LYS A 93 -81.73 -44.58 -68.23
CA LYS A 93 -81.21 -44.81 -66.88
C LYS A 93 -79.71 -44.44 -66.80
N MET A 94 -78.89 -44.88 -67.77
CA MET A 94 -77.46 -44.54 -67.84
C MET A 94 -77.21 -43.04 -68.06
N ASP A 95 -77.96 -42.38 -68.94
CA ASP A 95 -77.86 -40.94 -69.17
C ASP A 95 -78.37 -40.12 -67.96
N LYS A 96 -79.32 -40.66 -67.17
CA LYS A 96 -79.69 -40.09 -65.86
C LYS A 96 -78.57 -40.23 -64.84
N TYR A 97 -77.97 -41.41 -64.70
CA TYR A 97 -76.86 -41.62 -63.78
C TYR A 97 -75.63 -40.78 -64.14
N ARG A 98 -75.28 -40.65 -65.43
CA ARG A 98 -74.19 -39.77 -65.89
C ARG A 98 -74.44 -38.31 -65.50
N LYS A 99 -75.67 -37.80 -65.69
CA LYS A 99 -76.05 -36.45 -65.25
C LYS A 99 -75.98 -36.27 -63.73
N GLN A 100 -76.29 -37.32 -62.96
CA GLN A 100 -76.14 -37.31 -61.49
C GLN A 100 -74.68 -37.35 -61.05
N GLU A 101 -73.84 -38.15 -61.71
CA GLU A 101 -72.40 -38.22 -61.48
C GLU A 101 -71.72 -36.89 -61.83
N GLU A 102 -71.99 -36.32 -63.01
CA GLU A 102 -71.55 -34.99 -63.42
C GLU A 102 -72.01 -33.90 -62.43
N HIS A 103 -73.19 -34.04 -61.84
CA HIS A 103 -73.68 -33.13 -60.79
C HIS A 103 -72.90 -33.29 -59.48
N LEU A 104 -72.74 -34.52 -58.99
CA LEU A 104 -71.97 -34.81 -57.77
C LEU A 104 -70.50 -34.40 -57.89
N ILE A 105 -69.88 -34.59 -59.06
CA ILE A 105 -68.52 -34.11 -59.36
C ILE A 105 -68.47 -32.58 -59.32
N ARG A 106 -69.46 -31.87 -59.87
CA ARG A 106 -69.54 -30.39 -59.81
C ARG A 106 -69.72 -29.90 -58.37
N GLU A 107 -70.62 -30.48 -57.58
CA GLU A 107 -70.78 -30.08 -56.17
C GLU A 107 -69.55 -30.42 -55.32
N ARG A 108 -68.89 -31.56 -55.57
CA ARG A 108 -67.61 -31.88 -54.92
C ARG A 108 -66.52 -30.85 -55.26
N ARG A 109 -66.39 -30.43 -56.53
CA ARG A 109 -65.45 -29.37 -56.94
C ARG A 109 -65.75 -28.04 -56.23
N LYS A 110 -67.01 -27.58 -56.25
CA LYS A 110 -67.44 -26.36 -55.53
C LYS A 110 -67.12 -26.43 -54.03
N LEU A 111 -67.31 -27.59 -53.41
CA LEU A 111 -67.01 -27.78 -51.99
C LEU A 111 -65.50 -27.74 -51.72
N THR A 112 -64.68 -28.41 -52.54
CA THR A 112 -63.21 -28.32 -52.45
C THR A 112 -62.71 -26.90 -52.72
N GLU A 113 -63.22 -26.19 -53.72
CA GLU A 113 -62.91 -24.78 -53.98
C GLU A 113 -63.26 -23.89 -52.78
N ARG A 114 -64.42 -24.12 -52.14
CA ARG A 114 -64.83 -23.40 -50.93
C ARG A 114 -63.91 -23.70 -49.73
N VAL A 115 -63.52 -24.96 -49.53
CA VAL A 115 -62.56 -25.36 -48.48
C VAL A 115 -61.21 -24.69 -48.72
N ASN A 116 -60.63 -24.83 -49.91
CA ASN A 116 -59.36 -24.20 -50.29
C ASN A 116 -59.38 -22.66 -50.12
N ASN A 117 -60.53 -22.02 -50.35
CA ASN A 117 -60.69 -20.58 -50.14
C ASN A 117 -60.82 -20.21 -48.65
N PHE A 118 -61.45 -21.05 -47.82
CA PHE A 118 -61.44 -20.86 -46.36
C PHE A 118 -60.07 -21.12 -45.74
N GLU A 119 -59.33 -22.13 -46.20
CA GLU A 119 -57.95 -22.41 -45.76
C GLU A 119 -57.05 -21.20 -46.06
N LYS A 120 -57.05 -20.69 -47.31
CA LYS A 120 -56.34 -19.46 -47.67
C LYS A 120 -56.75 -18.26 -46.82
N PHE A 121 -58.04 -18.10 -46.52
CA PHE A 121 -58.51 -17.01 -45.67
C PHE A 121 -58.02 -17.16 -44.21
N ILE A 122 -57.99 -18.38 -43.68
CA ILE A 122 -57.45 -18.71 -42.35
C ILE A 122 -55.94 -18.43 -42.33
N ASP A 123 -55.18 -18.88 -43.32
CA ASP A 123 -53.74 -18.62 -43.45
C ASP A 123 -53.43 -17.13 -43.59
N GLU A 124 -54.19 -16.40 -44.41
CA GLU A 124 -54.08 -14.94 -44.48
C GLU A 124 -54.41 -14.26 -43.16
N ASN A 125 -55.45 -14.71 -42.45
CA ASN A 125 -55.85 -14.14 -41.17
C ASN A 125 -54.79 -14.41 -40.08
N ASN A 126 -54.24 -15.62 -40.05
CA ASN A 126 -53.14 -16.01 -39.17
C ASN A 126 -51.85 -15.26 -39.51
N ALA A 127 -51.51 -15.10 -40.80
CA ALA A 127 -50.38 -14.28 -41.22
C ALA A 127 -50.56 -12.80 -40.83
N LYS A 128 -51.77 -12.25 -40.94
CA LYS A 128 -52.10 -10.88 -40.49
C LYS A 128 -51.97 -10.74 -38.96
N LYS A 129 -52.48 -11.71 -38.18
CA LYS A 129 -52.30 -11.79 -36.71
C LYS A 129 -50.82 -11.86 -36.32
N THR A 130 -50.07 -12.82 -36.86
CA THR A 130 -48.65 -13.02 -36.55
C THR A 130 -47.81 -11.79 -36.93
N ARG A 131 -48.08 -11.14 -38.07
CA ARG A 131 -47.43 -9.88 -38.44
C ARG A 131 -47.75 -8.75 -37.45
N ALA A 132 -49.00 -8.65 -36.97
CA ALA A 132 -49.39 -7.64 -35.99
C ALA A 132 -48.72 -7.89 -34.61
N VAL A 133 -48.68 -9.15 -34.15
CA VAL A 133 -48.00 -9.53 -32.89
C VAL A 133 -46.50 -9.27 -32.98
N LEU A 134 -45.83 -9.72 -34.05
CA LEU A 134 -44.39 -9.48 -34.24
C LEU A 134 -44.05 -7.99 -34.36
N LYS A 135 -44.93 -7.17 -34.98
CA LYS A 135 -44.79 -5.72 -35.01
C LYS A 135 -44.88 -5.14 -33.59
N TYR A 136 -45.94 -5.47 -32.85
CA TYR A 136 -46.14 -5.01 -31.47
C TYR A 136 -44.98 -5.43 -30.55
N GLU A 137 -44.51 -6.67 -30.65
CA GLU A 137 -43.33 -7.13 -29.90
C GLU A 137 -42.09 -6.33 -30.24
N LYS A 138 -41.82 -6.05 -31.53
CA LYS A 138 -40.66 -5.28 -31.95
C LYS A 138 -40.73 -3.83 -31.45
N GLU A 139 -41.91 -3.21 -31.53
CA GLU A 139 -42.15 -1.84 -31.04
C GLU A 139 -42.06 -1.77 -29.51
N SER A 140 -42.58 -2.78 -28.80
CA SER A 140 -42.46 -2.91 -27.34
C SER A 140 -41.00 -3.12 -26.89
N LYS A 141 -40.26 -4.03 -27.53
CA LYS A 141 -38.83 -4.27 -27.26
C LYS A 141 -38.00 -3.00 -27.51
N LEU A 142 -38.26 -2.28 -28.61
CA LEU A 142 -37.59 -1.00 -28.92
C LEU A 142 -37.96 0.11 -27.92
N LYS A 143 -39.23 0.20 -27.51
CA LYS A 143 -39.69 1.13 -26.48
C LYS A 143 -38.94 0.90 -25.17
N ASN A 144 -38.90 -0.34 -24.68
CA ASN A 144 -38.24 -0.67 -23.42
C ASN A 144 -36.74 -0.33 -23.45
N GLN A 145 -36.05 -0.66 -24.56
CA GLN A 145 -34.65 -0.26 -24.78
C GLN A 145 -34.46 1.27 -24.68
N LYS A 146 -35.36 2.06 -25.29
CA LYS A 146 -35.31 3.52 -25.23
C LYS A 146 -35.70 4.09 -23.86
N GLU A 147 -36.56 3.43 -23.10
CA GLU A 147 -36.86 3.81 -21.71
C GLU A 147 -35.70 3.51 -20.75
N ASP A 148 -34.98 2.40 -20.95
CA ASP A 148 -33.77 2.07 -20.18
C ASP A 148 -32.57 2.96 -20.56
N GLU A 149 -32.37 3.27 -21.85
CA GLU A 149 -31.43 4.31 -22.31
C GLU A 149 -31.73 5.66 -21.66
N LEU A 150 -33.00 6.09 -21.68
CA LEU A 150 -33.43 7.34 -21.07
C LEU A 150 -33.23 7.35 -19.55
N ARG A 151 -33.47 6.23 -18.86
CA ARG A 151 -33.21 6.08 -17.41
C ARG A 151 -31.72 6.19 -17.10
N SER A 152 -30.87 5.52 -17.90
CA SER A 152 -29.41 5.58 -17.79
C SER A 152 -28.89 7.01 -18.01
N MET A 153 -29.34 7.70 -19.06
CA MET A 153 -28.96 9.08 -19.34
C MET A 153 -29.43 10.05 -18.25
N LYS A 154 -30.66 9.91 -17.73
CA LYS A 154 -31.14 10.72 -16.59
C LYS A 154 -30.27 10.54 -15.35
N MET A 155 -29.95 9.29 -14.98
CA MET A 155 -29.05 8.99 -13.86
C MET A 155 -27.65 9.59 -14.08
N ASN A 156 -27.13 9.59 -15.31
CA ASN A 156 -25.83 10.17 -15.61
C ASN A 156 -25.85 11.71 -15.53
N VAL A 157 -26.93 12.36 -16.00
CA VAL A 157 -27.14 13.81 -15.81
C VAL A 157 -27.21 14.16 -14.32
N GLU A 158 -27.96 13.42 -13.52
CA GLU A 158 -28.05 13.62 -12.07
C GLU A 158 -26.69 13.46 -11.37
N LYS A 159 -25.93 12.40 -11.70
CA LYS A 159 -24.56 12.20 -11.20
C LYS A 159 -23.63 13.36 -11.56
N LEU A 160 -23.73 13.89 -12.79
CA LEU A 160 -22.95 15.03 -13.24
C LEU A 160 -23.38 16.34 -12.56
N GLN A 161 -24.68 16.55 -12.32
CA GLN A 161 -25.19 17.69 -11.55
C GLN A 161 -24.73 17.64 -10.09
N ASN A 162 -24.74 16.47 -9.45
CA ASN A 162 -24.22 16.27 -8.10
C ASN A 162 -22.69 16.41 -8.02
N ARG A 163 -21.95 16.00 -9.07
CA ARG A 163 -20.51 16.31 -9.19
C ARG A 163 -20.28 17.81 -9.35
N LEU A 164 -21.09 18.51 -10.16
CA LEU A 164 -20.98 19.94 -10.40
C LEU A 164 -21.32 20.75 -9.14
N SER A 165 -22.35 20.39 -8.37
CA SER A 165 -22.71 21.08 -7.12
C SER A 165 -21.65 20.88 -6.03
N THR A 166 -21.10 19.67 -5.91
CA THR A 166 -20.00 19.38 -4.97
C THR A 166 -18.70 20.06 -5.38
N LEU A 167 -18.38 20.17 -6.68
CA LEU A 167 -17.25 20.97 -7.17
C LEU A 167 -17.45 22.47 -6.93
N LYS A 168 -18.63 23.03 -7.22
CA LYS A 168 -18.93 24.44 -6.90
C LYS A 168 -18.78 24.75 -5.41
N ARG A 169 -19.25 23.85 -4.52
CA ARG A 169 -19.05 23.99 -3.06
C ARG A 169 -17.58 23.87 -2.65
N LYS A 170 -16.78 23.04 -3.33
CA LYS A 170 -15.32 23.02 -3.12
C LYS A 170 -14.68 24.34 -3.57
N ILE A 171 -14.97 24.83 -4.77
CA ILE A 171 -14.46 26.10 -5.29
C ILE A 171 -14.79 27.24 -4.31
N ALA A 172 -16.05 27.40 -3.90
CA ALA A 172 -16.45 28.42 -2.92
C ALA A 172 -15.75 28.30 -1.55
N LYS A 173 -15.34 27.09 -1.12
CA LYS A 173 -14.50 26.90 0.07
C LYS A 173 -13.05 27.34 -0.18
N TYR A 174 -12.48 26.98 -1.33
CA TYR A 174 -11.07 27.24 -1.63
C TYR A 174 -10.79 28.68 -2.10
N GLN A 175 -11.78 29.36 -2.68
CA GLN A 175 -11.73 30.76 -3.12
C GLN A 175 -11.30 31.73 -2.02
N ILE A 176 -11.61 31.42 -0.75
CA ILE A 176 -11.17 32.22 0.41
C ILE A 176 -9.64 32.16 0.57
N TYR A 177 -9.03 30.99 0.37
CA TYR A 177 -7.57 30.83 0.42
C TYR A 177 -6.90 31.37 -0.84
N GLU A 178 -7.55 31.27 -2.00
CA GLU A 178 -7.10 31.90 -3.26
C GLU A 178 -7.03 33.43 -3.11
N GLN A 179 -8.09 34.07 -2.60
CA GLN A 179 -8.11 35.50 -2.29
C GLN A 179 -7.05 35.91 -1.26
N PHE A 180 -6.86 35.10 -0.20
CA PHE A 180 -5.81 35.33 0.79
C PHE A 180 -4.40 35.23 0.18
N LEU A 181 -4.14 34.22 -0.65
CA LEU A 181 -2.85 34.04 -1.32
C LEU A 181 -2.56 35.12 -2.36
N MET A 182 -3.58 35.61 -3.07
CA MET A 182 -3.45 36.78 -3.94
C MET A 182 -3.12 38.04 -3.13
N SER A 183 -3.86 38.32 -2.05
CA SER A 183 -3.57 39.46 -1.16
C SER A 183 -2.16 39.39 -0.55
N ALA A 184 -1.67 38.18 -0.25
CA ALA A 184 -0.29 37.98 0.22
C ALA A 184 0.75 38.23 -0.89
N VAL A 185 0.45 37.90 -2.15
CA VAL A 185 1.31 38.27 -3.31
C VAL A 185 1.29 39.78 -3.55
N ASP A 186 0.14 40.45 -3.37
CA ASP A 186 0.01 41.91 -3.51
C ASP A 186 0.77 42.70 -2.43
N GLU A 187 1.00 42.11 -1.24
CA GLU A 187 1.82 42.66 -0.16
C GLU A 187 3.33 42.37 -0.30
N LEU A 188 3.72 41.53 -1.27
CA LEU A 188 5.10 41.08 -1.46
C LEU A 188 5.89 42.01 -2.40
N PRO A 189 7.20 42.23 -2.17
CA PRO A 189 8.04 42.98 -3.11
C PRO A 189 8.12 42.31 -4.49
N GLU A 190 8.15 43.09 -5.58
CA GLU A 190 8.15 42.57 -6.97
C GLU A 190 9.27 41.53 -7.22
N ASP A 191 10.48 41.73 -6.69
CA ASP A 191 11.62 40.82 -6.83
C ASP A 191 11.58 39.60 -5.87
N TYR A 192 10.54 39.43 -5.04
CA TYR A 192 10.50 38.36 -4.02
C TYR A 192 10.13 36.98 -4.58
N LEU A 193 9.50 36.92 -5.75
CA LEU A 193 9.08 35.67 -6.40
C LEU A 193 9.66 35.59 -7.80
N GLU A 194 10.20 34.43 -8.18
CA GLU A 194 10.58 34.17 -9.56
C GLU A 194 9.33 34.23 -10.46
N SER A 195 9.44 34.97 -11.55
CA SER A 195 8.35 35.32 -12.48
C SER A 195 7.87 34.11 -13.30
N SER A 196 7.11 33.23 -12.65
CA SER A 196 6.39 32.13 -13.30
C SER A 196 5.00 32.57 -13.77
N ASP A 197 4.34 31.72 -14.58
CA ASP A 197 2.96 31.93 -15.05
C ASP A 197 1.92 32.05 -13.90
N ASN A 198 2.30 31.74 -12.66
CA ASN A 198 1.43 31.89 -11.49
C ASN A 198 2.23 32.20 -10.21
N MET A 199 2.24 33.47 -9.79
CA MET A 199 2.92 33.92 -8.57
C MET A 199 2.47 33.18 -7.30
N VAL A 200 1.20 32.77 -7.19
CA VAL A 200 0.73 31.95 -6.06
C VAL A 200 1.38 30.56 -6.08
N SER A 201 1.70 30.02 -7.26
CA SER A 201 2.47 28.78 -7.37
C SER A 201 3.94 28.98 -6.98
N SER A 202 4.58 30.08 -7.40
CA SER A 202 5.93 30.44 -6.94
C SER A 202 5.98 30.58 -5.40
N LEU A 203 4.99 31.25 -4.81
CA LEU A 203 4.87 31.43 -3.36
C LEU A 203 4.68 30.08 -2.62
N MET A 204 3.81 29.19 -3.12
CA MET A 204 3.61 27.86 -2.55
C MET A 204 4.86 26.98 -2.64
N GLN A 205 5.58 27.02 -3.76
CA GLN A 205 6.84 26.29 -3.92
C GLN A 205 7.91 26.80 -2.96
N ARG A 206 8.09 28.13 -2.87
CA ARG A 206 9.03 28.75 -1.93
C ARG A 206 8.66 28.43 -0.47
N TYR A 207 7.38 28.42 -0.11
CA TYR A 207 6.92 28.02 1.22
C TYR A 207 7.23 26.54 1.53
N GLN A 208 7.04 25.63 0.57
CA GLN A 208 7.41 24.22 0.70
C GLN A 208 8.91 24.04 0.93
N THR A 209 9.76 24.70 0.13
CA THR A 209 11.23 24.68 0.34
C THR A 209 11.65 25.28 1.68
N LEU A 210 10.92 26.29 2.19
CA LEU A 210 11.15 26.84 3.53
C LEU A 210 10.77 25.86 4.66
N ILE A 211 9.73 25.04 4.49
CA ILE A 211 9.41 23.95 5.43
C ILE A 211 10.55 22.92 5.42
N GLU A 212 10.89 22.38 4.24
CA GLU A 212 11.93 21.35 4.08
C GLU A 212 13.29 21.81 4.61
N MET A 213 13.65 23.07 4.38
CA MET A 213 14.86 23.68 4.94
C MET A 213 14.79 23.83 6.46
N ASN A 214 13.64 24.23 7.03
CA ASN A 214 13.47 24.37 8.47
C ASN A 214 13.49 23.02 9.20
N GLU A 215 12.86 21.99 8.62
CA GLU A 215 12.91 20.60 9.10
C GLU A 215 14.35 20.08 9.10
N SER A 216 15.08 20.24 7.99
CA SER A 216 16.50 19.85 7.90
C SER A 216 17.41 20.64 8.86
N ILE A 217 17.16 21.94 9.07
CA ILE A 217 17.85 22.74 10.08
C ILE A 217 17.53 22.25 11.50
N GLN A 218 16.30 21.83 11.78
CA GLN A 218 15.93 21.29 13.08
C GLN A 218 16.62 19.94 13.34
N GLU A 219 16.57 18.99 12.40
CA GLU A 219 17.31 17.73 12.47
C GLU A 219 18.81 17.96 12.72
N HIS A 220 19.41 18.89 11.96
CA HIS A 220 20.83 19.24 12.13
C HIS A 220 21.12 19.83 13.51
N ARG A 221 20.23 20.68 14.05
CA ARG A 221 20.35 21.23 15.41
C ARG A 221 20.20 20.16 16.49
N GLU A 222 19.36 19.16 16.28
CA GLU A 222 19.19 18.03 17.20
C GLU A 222 20.47 17.16 17.25
N VAL A 223 21.04 16.83 16.09
CA VAL A 223 22.34 16.13 15.98
C VAL A 223 23.50 16.93 16.59
N LEU A 224 23.53 18.26 16.42
CA LEU A 224 24.54 19.11 17.08
C LEU A 224 24.36 19.17 18.60
N ASN A 225 23.12 19.20 19.09
CA ASN A 225 22.81 19.19 20.51
C ASN A 225 23.20 17.86 21.18
N GLU A 226 23.01 16.73 20.49
CA GLU A 226 23.49 15.42 20.94
C GLU A 226 25.03 15.38 21.07
N LYS A 227 25.77 15.85 20.06
CA LYS A 227 27.25 15.97 20.12
C LYS A 227 27.72 16.92 21.22
N VAL A 228 27.00 18.01 21.49
CA VAL A 228 27.33 18.91 22.61
C VAL A 228 27.16 18.21 23.95
N LYS A 229 26.12 17.38 24.13
CA LYS A 229 25.93 16.57 25.35
C LYS A 229 27.04 15.52 25.50
N GLU A 230 27.41 14.84 24.42
CA GLU A 230 28.52 13.87 24.39
C GLU A 230 29.84 14.54 24.82
N CYS A 231 30.19 15.69 24.24
CA CYS A 231 31.38 16.44 24.64
C CYS A 231 31.31 16.99 26.07
N GLN A 232 30.12 17.39 26.56
CA GLN A 232 29.92 17.80 27.96
C GLN A 232 30.11 16.64 28.92
N GLN A 233 29.61 15.44 28.59
CA GLN A 233 29.82 14.24 29.38
C GLN A 233 31.30 13.85 29.43
N ILE A 234 31.98 13.78 28.28
CA ILE A 234 33.43 13.49 28.22
C ILE A 234 34.26 14.49 29.04
N LEU A 235 33.90 15.77 29.02
CA LEU A 235 34.54 16.80 29.83
C LEU A 235 34.25 16.63 31.33
N GLN A 236 33.02 16.26 31.70
CA GLN A 236 32.64 16.00 33.09
C GLN A 236 33.36 14.76 33.65
N ASP A 237 33.42 13.67 32.89
CA ASP A 237 34.11 12.43 33.25
C ASP A 237 35.62 12.68 33.40
N SER A 238 36.24 13.38 32.42
CA SER A 238 37.65 13.77 32.50
C SER A 238 37.96 14.72 33.68
N SER A 239 37.03 15.62 34.02
CA SER A 239 37.15 16.50 35.18
C SER A 239 37.01 15.73 36.50
N TYR A 240 36.17 14.69 36.55
CA TYR A 240 36.04 13.80 37.70
C TYR A 240 37.32 12.99 37.91
N ASP A 241 37.85 12.38 36.84
CA ASP A 241 39.13 11.65 36.88
C ASP A 241 40.28 12.54 37.32
N ALA A 242 40.36 13.79 36.81
CA ALA A 242 41.36 14.76 37.24
C ALA A 242 41.24 15.11 38.73
N ALA A 243 40.03 15.27 39.25
CA ALA A 243 39.79 15.51 40.67
C ALA A 243 40.15 14.28 41.54
N GLN A 244 39.82 13.07 41.09
CA GLN A 244 40.17 11.82 41.77
C GLN A 244 41.69 11.62 41.81
N ASN A 245 42.39 11.84 40.69
CA ASN A 245 43.85 11.77 40.63
C ASN A 245 44.52 12.84 41.50
N LEU A 246 43.97 14.06 41.57
CA LEU A 246 44.43 15.09 42.49
C LEU A 246 44.26 14.69 43.96
N LEU A 247 43.17 14.00 44.33
CA LEU A 247 42.99 13.47 45.68
C LEU A 247 43.98 12.34 46.00
N LEU A 248 44.26 11.44 45.04
CA LEU A 248 45.27 10.40 45.17
C LEU A 248 46.68 10.99 45.37
N HIS A 249 47.10 11.93 44.51
CA HIS A 249 48.41 12.57 44.65
C HIS A 249 48.54 13.43 45.91
N ASN A 250 47.47 14.06 46.39
CA ASN A 250 47.50 14.75 47.70
C ASN A 250 47.65 13.76 48.87
N LYS A 251 47.07 12.56 48.76
CA LYS A 251 47.27 11.49 49.75
C LYS A 251 48.71 10.97 49.73
N GLU A 252 49.25 10.65 48.54
CA GLU A 252 50.65 10.23 48.37
C GLU A 252 51.62 11.28 48.90
N LEU A 253 51.36 12.57 48.61
CA LEU A 253 52.15 13.69 49.11
C LEU A 253 52.06 13.84 50.64
N ALA A 254 50.92 13.53 51.26
CA ALA A 254 50.78 13.50 52.72
C ALA A 254 51.60 12.35 53.34
N GLU A 255 51.50 11.12 52.80
CA GLU A 255 52.29 9.97 53.23
C GLU A 255 53.81 10.24 53.08
N CYS A 256 54.24 10.89 51.99
CA CYS A 256 55.62 11.32 51.80
C CYS A 256 56.06 12.41 52.77
N ARG A 257 55.19 13.36 53.14
CA ARG A 257 55.48 14.41 54.13
C ARG A 257 55.62 13.85 55.54
N GLU A 258 54.68 13.00 55.97
CA GLU A 258 54.74 12.31 57.27
C GLU A 258 56.05 11.51 57.39
N ARG A 259 56.41 10.76 56.34
CA ARG A 259 57.67 10.01 56.31
C ARG A 259 58.91 10.92 56.34
N PHE A 260 58.87 12.08 55.69
CA PHE A 260 59.94 13.07 55.76
C PHE A 260 60.06 13.69 57.16
N GLU A 261 58.94 14.06 57.79
CA GLU A 261 58.91 14.62 59.14
C GLU A 261 59.45 13.62 60.18
N ILE A 262 59.09 12.34 60.09
CA ILE A 262 59.66 11.27 60.94
C ILE A 262 61.19 11.21 60.78
N LEU A 263 61.69 11.14 59.54
CA LEU A 263 63.14 11.07 59.27
C LEU A 263 63.89 12.36 59.66
N HIS A 264 63.26 13.52 59.53
CA HIS A 264 63.82 14.80 59.94
C HIS A 264 63.88 14.92 61.47
N ASN A 265 62.84 14.50 62.18
CA ASN A 265 62.82 14.42 63.64
C ASN A 265 63.89 13.45 64.15
N GLU A 266 64.00 12.25 63.57
CA GLU A 266 65.10 11.32 63.86
C GLU A 266 66.49 11.94 63.63
N ASN A 267 66.67 12.70 62.55
CA ASN A 267 67.95 13.33 62.24
C ASN A 267 68.29 14.46 63.22
N THR A 268 67.34 15.34 63.55
CA THR A 268 67.55 16.41 64.54
C THR A 268 67.78 15.85 65.95
N GLU A 269 67.16 14.72 66.31
CA GLU A 269 67.48 14.00 67.55
C GLU A 269 68.92 13.45 67.53
N LYS A 270 69.37 12.87 66.42
CA LYS A 270 70.75 12.37 66.25
C LYS A 270 71.78 13.52 66.26
N GLU A 271 71.46 14.65 65.64
CA GLU A 271 72.29 15.86 65.65
C GLU A 271 72.40 16.49 67.04
N THR A 272 71.29 16.68 67.75
CA THR A 272 71.31 17.21 69.13
C THR A 272 72.04 16.27 70.08
N ASN A 273 71.83 14.95 69.98
CA ASN A 273 72.62 13.95 70.70
C ASN A 273 74.12 14.03 70.36
N ASN A 274 74.49 14.29 69.11
CA ASN A 274 75.88 14.45 68.68
C ASN A 274 76.51 15.75 69.23
N ILE A 275 75.77 16.86 69.20
CA ILE A 275 76.19 18.14 69.80
C ILE A 275 76.41 17.97 71.32
N GLN A 276 75.50 17.29 72.02
CA GLN A 276 75.68 16.98 73.45
C GLN A 276 76.91 16.10 73.73
N LYS A 277 77.17 15.07 72.89
CA LYS A 277 78.38 14.24 72.99
C LYS A 277 79.64 15.06 72.74
N LYS A 278 79.65 15.92 71.72
CA LYS A 278 80.76 16.83 71.41
C LYS A 278 81.00 17.81 72.55
N GLN A 279 79.96 18.39 73.15
CA GLN A 279 80.10 19.30 74.28
C GLN A 279 80.68 18.60 75.51
N LYS A 280 80.22 17.38 75.83
CA LYS A 280 80.80 16.56 76.91
C LYS A 280 82.29 16.23 76.66
N LEU A 281 82.66 15.95 75.42
CA LEU A 281 84.06 15.73 75.04
C LEU A 281 84.91 17.00 75.16
N ILE A 282 84.36 18.16 74.77
CA ILE A 282 85.04 19.46 74.95
C ILE A 282 85.25 19.74 76.44
N SER A 283 84.22 19.67 77.27
CA SER A 283 84.36 19.95 78.71
C SER A 283 85.27 18.95 79.41
N SER A 284 85.26 17.66 79.05
CA SER A 284 86.23 16.69 79.58
C SER A 284 87.67 16.96 79.10
N SER A 285 87.85 17.51 77.88
CA SER A 285 89.16 17.96 77.39
C SER A 285 89.60 19.31 78.03
N GLU A 286 88.65 20.12 78.46
CA GLU A 286 88.87 21.40 79.14
C GLU A 286 89.29 21.14 80.60
N GLU A 287 88.56 20.29 81.32
CA GLU A 287 88.94 19.72 82.64
C GLU A 287 90.35 19.11 82.61
N LEU A 288 90.65 18.29 81.58
CA LEU A 288 91.99 17.73 81.40
C LEU A 288 93.05 18.82 81.14
N GLY A 289 92.70 19.85 80.38
CA GLY A 289 93.57 21.01 80.12
C GLY A 289 93.85 21.83 81.39
N GLU A 290 92.84 22.08 82.22
CA GLU A 290 92.98 22.73 83.52
C GLU A 290 93.87 21.93 84.47
N ILE A 291 93.68 20.60 84.53
CA ILE A 291 94.54 19.70 85.32
C ILE A 291 95.99 19.75 84.83
N LEU A 292 96.21 19.70 83.52
CA LEU A 292 97.57 19.80 82.95
C LEU A 292 98.21 21.17 83.22
N LEU A 293 97.47 22.26 83.12
CA LEU A 293 97.95 23.61 83.47
C LEU A 293 98.21 23.76 84.97
N ALA A 294 97.42 23.13 85.84
CA ALA A 294 97.67 23.12 87.28
C ALA A 294 98.97 22.35 87.62
N ILE A 295 99.20 21.20 86.96
CA ILE A 295 100.45 20.44 87.05
C ILE A 295 101.63 21.28 86.56
N GLU A 296 101.49 21.97 85.42
CA GLU A 296 102.51 22.85 84.86
C GLU A 296 102.91 23.95 85.85
N ASN A 297 101.93 24.75 86.29
CA ASN A 297 102.11 25.88 87.22
C ASN A 297 102.73 25.46 88.56
N LEU A 298 102.28 24.34 89.13
CA LEU A 298 102.88 23.79 90.36
C LEU A 298 104.32 23.31 90.12
N SER A 299 104.61 22.69 88.97
CA SER A 299 105.95 22.19 88.66
C SER A 299 106.97 23.32 88.45
N SER A 300 106.60 24.43 87.80
CA SER A 300 107.46 25.63 87.70
C SER A 300 107.61 26.37 89.04
N PHE A 301 106.70 26.21 90.00
CA PHE A 301 106.91 26.70 91.37
C PHE A 301 107.88 25.82 92.18
N CYS A 302 107.92 24.52 91.88
CA CYS A 302 108.86 23.56 92.49
C CYS A 302 110.25 23.59 91.80
N GLY A 303 110.30 23.98 90.52
CA GLY A 303 111.51 24.05 89.71
C GLY A 303 112.27 25.37 89.86
N SER A 304 113.56 25.29 90.19
CA SER A 304 114.48 26.37 89.82
C SER A 304 114.71 26.36 88.29
N LYS A 305 114.90 27.53 87.67
CA LYS A 305 114.98 27.76 86.20
C LYS A 305 116.02 26.94 85.40
N ASN A 306 116.80 26.06 86.05
CA ASN A 306 117.75 25.14 85.43
C ASN A 306 117.22 23.68 85.39
N VAL A 307 115.96 23.43 85.76
CA VAL A 307 115.37 22.08 85.91
C VAL A 307 114.26 21.79 84.88
N GLU A 308 113.62 22.83 84.35
CA GLU A 308 112.37 22.73 83.58
C GLU A 308 112.51 21.91 82.27
N GLU A 309 113.66 21.93 81.60
CA GLU A 309 113.90 21.18 80.35
C GLU A 309 113.92 19.64 80.50
N LYS A 310 114.07 19.09 81.72
CA LYS A 310 114.29 17.65 81.93
C LYS A 310 113.02 16.83 82.13
N PHE A 311 111.87 17.46 82.32
CA PHE A 311 110.62 16.79 82.66
C PHE A 311 109.50 17.19 81.70
N SER A 312 109.46 16.56 80.52
CA SER A 312 108.52 16.96 79.45
C SER A 312 107.09 16.43 79.63
N THR A 313 106.89 15.29 80.31
CA THR A 313 105.56 14.67 80.48
C THR A 313 104.93 15.01 81.84
N PRO A 314 103.59 15.10 81.95
CA PRO A 314 102.91 15.58 83.17
C PRO A 314 103.08 14.63 84.37
N GLU A 315 103.28 13.33 84.15
CA GLU A 315 103.53 12.35 85.21
C GLU A 315 104.89 12.60 85.89
N LEU A 316 105.88 13.05 85.12
CA LEU A 316 107.19 13.43 85.62
C LEU A 316 107.14 14.76 86.38
N LYS A 317 106.34 15.72 85.89
CA LYS A 317 106.09 17.00 86.59
C LYS A 317 105.38 16.79 87.93
N LEU A 318 104.37 15.91 87.99
CA LEU A 318 103.75 15.47 89.24
C LEU A 318 104.75 14.83 90.20
N LYS A 319 105.68 14.01 89.68
CA LYS A 319 106.73 13.39 90.52
C LYS A 319 107.71 14.42 91.08
N LEU A 320 108.08 15.45 90.31
CA LEU A 320 108.90 16.57 90.77
C LEU A 320 108.21 17.37 91.89
N ILE A 321 106.93 17.69 91.73
CA ILE A 321 106.11 18.36 92.77
C ILE A 321 106.08 17.52 94.04
N SER A 322 105.87 16.21 93.91
CA SER A 322 105.86 15.27 95.04
C SER A 322 107.19 15.29 95.81
N THR A 323 108.34 15.20 95.12
CA THR A 323 109.65 15.31 95.78
C THR A 323 109.89 16.67 96.44
N TYR A 324 109.51 17.78 95.80
CA TYR A 324 109.70 19.12 96.39
C TYR A 324 108.81 19.34 97.63
N LEU A 325 107.59 18.78 97.65
CA LEU A 325 106.75 18.79 98.84
C LEU A 325 107.32 17.90 99.96
N GLN A 326 107.91 16.76 99.62
CA GLN A 326 108.64 15.91 100.56
C GLN A 326 109.83 16.65 101.19
N ASP A 327 110.69 17.26 100.36
CA ASP A 327 111.85 18.06 100.79
C ASP A 327 111.42 19.25 101.68
N ARG A 328 110.28 19.89 101.35
CA ARG A 328 109.70 20.99 102.13
C ARG A 328 109.15 20.54 103.48
N GLU A 329 108.52 19.38 103.55
CA GLU A 329 108.06 18.78 104.81
C GLU A 329 109.25 18.38 105.67
N ASP A 330 110.28 17.73 105.11
CA ASP A 330 111.49 17.37 105.86
C ASP A 330 112.23 18.61 106.41
N VAL A 331 112.31 19.71 105.64
CA VAL A 331 112.82 21.01 106.12
C VAL A 331 111.90 21.65 107.17
N TYR A 332 110.57 21.49 107.07
CA TYR A 332 109.64 21.96 108.10
C TYR A 332 109.79 21.18 109.40
N GLN A 333 109.85 19.84 109.34
CA GLN A 333 110.15 18.95 110.47
C GLN A 333 111.48 19.34 111.14
N MET A 334 112.54 19.54 110.35
CA MET A 334 113.87 19.92 110.88
C MET A 334 113.89 21.33 111.48
N THR A 335 113.19 22.30 110.90
CA THR A 335 113.09 23.66 111.47
C THR A 335 112.19 23.74 112.69
N CYS A 336 111.11 22.95 112.77
CA CYS A 336 110.34 22.77 114.00
C CYS A 336 111.19 22.18 115.13
N GLN A 337 112.02 21.17 114.85
CA GLN A 337 112.95 20.60 115.83
C GLN A 337 114.00 21.62 116.32
N LEU A 338 114.45 22.53 115.46
CA LEU A 338 115.38 23.61 115.84
C LEU A 338 114.70 24.74 116.64
N ILE A 339 113.49 25.16 116.24
CA ILE A 339 112.69 26.17 116.95
C ILE A 339 112.29 25.67 118.35
N GLN A 340 112.12 24.36 118.53
CA GLN A 340 111.79 23.75 119.82
C GLN A 340 112.96 23.78 120.83
N GLN A 341 114.15 24.26 120.46
CA GLN A 341 115.34 24.35 121.33
C GLN A 341 115.64 25.78 121.86
N SER A 342 114.82 26.80 121.56
CA SER A 342 115.19 28.22 121.80
C SER A 342 114.19 29.11 122.59
N LEU A 343 113.46 28.53 123.57
CA LEU A 343 112.71 29.23 124.65
C LEU A 343 111.48 30.11 124.18
N PRO A 344 110.69 30.74 125.08
CA PRO A 344 109.88 30.09 126.12
C PRO A 344 108.39 30.54 126.18
N GLN A 345 107.56 29.70 126.81
CA GLN A 345 106.23 29.91 127.43
C GLN A 345 105.32 31.14 127.10
N GLN A 346 104.06 30.80 126.70
CA GLN A 346 102.77 31.40 127.14
C GLN A 346 102.33 32.81 126.64
N PRO A 347 101.01 33.19 126.74
CA PRO A 347 99.79 32.37 126.60
C PRO A 347 98.56 33.02 125.90
N THR A 348 97.65 32.16 125.39
CA THR A 348 96.16 32.33 125.34
C THR A 348 95.46 33.39 124.46
N GLN A 349 94.17 33.09 124.19
CA GLN A 349 93.05 33.95 123.75
C GLN A 349 92.94 34.30 122.24
N ASN A 350 91.74 34.48 121.67
CA ASN A 350 90.44 33.78 121.83
C ASN A 350 89.51 34.16 120.65
N SER A 351 88.37 33.47 120.49
CA SER A 351 87.21 33.82 119.61
C SER A 351 87.47 33.92 118.08
N SER A 352 86.49 33.78 117.16
CA SER A 352 85.13 33.21 117.22
C SER A 352 84.60 32.85 115.81
N LYS A 353 83.81 31.77 115.72
CA LYS A 353 82.78 31.52 114.68
C LYS A 353 81.48 32.30 115.07
N PRO A 354 80.37 32.42 114.27
CA PRO A 354 79.95 31.52 113.19
C PRO A 354 79.07 32.06 112.01
N SER A 355 78.81 31.17 111.05
CA SER A 355 77.57 30.90 110.29
C SER A 355 76.52 31.97 109.91
N THR A 356 76.20 31.97 108.61
CA THR A 356 74.83 31.81 108.02
C THR A 356 75.02 31.15 106.64
N GLN A 357 74.28 30.15 106.13
CA GLN A 357 72.88 29.67 106.24
C GLN A 357 71.79 30.55 105.63
N SER A 358 71.47 30.28 104.35
CA SER A 358 70.14 30.12 103.73
C SER A 358 70.34 29.99 102.21
N SER A 359 69.72 29.10 101.39
CA SER A 359 68.46 28.35 101.37
C SER A 359 67.46 28.93 100.35
N THR A 360 66.69 28.04 99.71
CA THR A 360 65.49 28.28 98.86
C THR A 360 65.71 28.77 97.40
N ARG A 361 64.82 28.51 96.40
CA ARG A 361 63.76 27.47 96.20
C ARG A 361 63.09 27.57 94.80
N SER A 362 62.96 26.43 94.10
CA SER A 362 61.84 26.03 93.20
C SER A 362 61.56 26.68 91.81
N SER A 363 61.39 25.77 90.83
CA SER A 363 60.37 25.74 89.74
C SER A 363 60.18 26.89 88.74
N ARG A 364 60.35 26.58 87.45
CA ARG A 364 59.28 26.21 86.47
C ARG A 364 59.97 25.66 85.21
N SER A 365 59.56 24.59 84.54
CA SER A 365 58.22 24.17 84.05
C SER A 365 57.74 24.98 82.85
N ARG A 366 58.12 24.50 81.65
CA ARG A 366 57.26 24.39 80.47
C ARG A 366 57.62 23.09 79.75
#